data_AF-A0A3S1H6T7-F1
#
_entry.id   AF-A0A3S1H6T7-F1
#
_cell.length_a   1.000
_cell.length_b   1.000
_cell.length_c   1.000
_cell.angle_alpha   90.00
_cell.angle_beta   90.00
_cell.angle_gamma   90.00
#
_symmetry.space_group_name_H-M   'P 1'
#
loop_
_entity.id
_entity.type
_entity.pdbx_description
1 polymer ?
#
loop_
_entity_poly.entity_id
_entity_poly.type
_entity_poly.pdbx_seq_one_letter_code
_entity_poly.pdbx_strand_id
1 'polypeptide(L)'
;MTDRLSVEILHSLTPFHAEGYDKVTQASRDLLLSCIQLEPRIHKVFFPSVEAPPGLSLVQFGTFPIERLATVFVAEAISKVKDEFGFHATIDKGRVEEHLDEIYGSLQWKKLGFQLYTLMYPDVVKDPKTNVRLRDFLLNEGHVWAERLISHVSEPAWTRAVHQQMVRGRYSEQQYNRDMNALFVKLHLLDPQSVIPAYQHLLNQRLATRNYLEGPLDWSAIEHQVTNAQRKASTPIHASRMSLPADLDVYYGVDVDEFIVTECRNLGLWTGVRPNNCKVVKARERCAVM
;
A
#
# COMPACT_ATOMS: atom_id res chain seq x y z
N MET A 1 -18.01 20.59 -23.07
CA MET A 1 -17.88 19.39 -22.21
C MET A 1 -18.94 19.35 -21.11
N THR A 2 -19.49 20.50 -20.69
CA THR A 2 -20.59 20.66 -19.72
C THR A 2 -21.87 19.90 -20.05
N ASP A 3 -22.20 19.70 -21.34
CA ASP A 3 -23.44 19.00 -21.77
C ASP A 3 -23.50 17.50 -21.46
N ARG A 4 -22.42 16.91 -20.92
CA ARG A 4 -22.37 15.49 -20.54
C ARG A 4 -22.48 15.24 -19.03
N LEU A 5 -22.48 16.29 -18.20
CA LEU A 5 -22.55 16.16 -16.75
C LEU A 5 -24.00 16.29 -16.28
N SER A 6 -24.49 15.31 -15.52
CA SER A 6 -25.81 15.36 -14.90
C SER A 6 -25.76 14.85 -13.46
N VAL A 7 -26.75 15.26 -12.65
CA VAL A 7 -26.88 14.81 -11.26
C VAL A 7 -27.16 13.31 -11.21
N GLU A 8 -27.89 12.77 -12.18
CA GLU A 8 -28.16 11.33 -12.32
C GLU A 8 -26.86 10.55 -12.55
N ILE A 9 -25.99 11.03 -13.45
CA ILE A 9 -24.67 10.43 -13.68
C ILE A 9 -23.86 10.48 -12.39
N LEU A 10 -23.76 11.64 -11.73
CA LEU A 10 -23.03 11.83 -10.48
C LEU A 10 -23.53 10.91 -9.34
N HIS A 11 -24.84 10.76 -9.22
CA HIS A 11 -25.45 9.85 -8.25
C HIS A 11 -25.13 8.38 -8.59
N SER A 12 -25.18 8.00 -9.86
CA SER A 12 -24.91 6.64 -10.33
C SER A 12 -23.43 6.21 -10.26
N LEU A 13 -22.50 7.18 -10.20
CA LEU A 13 -21.07 6.90 -10.03
C LEU A 13 -20.84 6.09 -8.75
N THR A 14 -20.25 4.91 -8.92
CA THR A 14 -20.01 3.97 -7.83
C THR A 14 -18.61 3.35 -7.95
N PRO A 15 -17.89 3.15 -6.83
CA PRO A 15 -16.61 2.45 -6.85
C PRO A 15 -16.77 0.93 -6.98
N PHE A 16 -17.99 0.40 -6.87
CA PHE A 16 -18.24 -1.05 -6.81
C PHE A 16 -18.44 -1.68 -8.20
N HIS A 17 -17.88 -2.87 -8.40
CA HIS A 17 -18.19 -3.76 -9.53
C HIS A 17 -19.59 -4.37 -9.39
N ALA A 18 -20.10 -4.98 -10.48
CA ALA A 18 -21.35 -5.73 -10.48
C ALA A 18 -21.37 -6.87 -9.43
N GLU A 19 -20.20 -7.40 -9.10
CA GLU A 19 -19.98 -8.44 -8.09
C GLU A 19 -19.76 -7.89 -6.67
N GLY A 20 -19.74 -6.55 -6.51
CA GLY A 20 -19.62 -5.88 -5.20
C GLY A 20 -18.20 -5.50 -4.78
N TYR A 21 -17.17 -5.85 -5.55
CA TYR A 21 -15.78 -5.49 -5.27
C TYR A 21 -15.50 -3.99 -5.45
N ASP A 22 -14.71 -3.40 -4.55
CA ASP A 22 -14.38 -1.98 -4.53
C ASP A 22 -13.11 -1.70 -5.36
N LYS A 23 -13.28 -1.11 -6.55
CA LYS A 23 -12.17 -0.81 -7.47
C LYS A 23 -11.18 0.19 -6.90
N VAL A 24 -11.68 1.14 -6.11
CA VAL A 24 -10.86 2.20 -5.55
C VAL A 24 -9.95 1.60 -4.48
N THR A 25 -10.47 0.70 -3.64
CA THR A 25 -9.65 -0.06 -2.68
C THR A 25 -8.52 -0.83 -3.36
N GLN A 26 -8.81 -1.53 -4.46
CA GLN A 26 -7.77 -2.25 -5.21
C GLN A 26 -6.71 -1.29 -5.74
N ALA A 27 -7.12 -0.21 -6.41
CA ALA A 27 -6.20 0.80 -6.93
C ALA A 27 -5.38 1.48 -5.83
N SER A 28 -5.96 1.70 -4.65
CA SER A 28 -5.24 2.22 -3.47
C SER A 28 -4.21 1.24 -2.93
N ARG A 29 -4.52 -0.07 -2.92
CA ARG A 29 -3.57 -1.12 -2.52
C ARG A 29 -2.41 -1.24 -3.52
N ASP A 30 -2.70 -1.16 -4.82
CA ASP A 30 -1.68 -1.17 -5.88
C ASP A 30 -0.76 0.06 -5.79
N LEU A 31 -1.33 1.23 -5.52
CA LEU A 31 -0.56 2.45 -5.27
C LEU A 31 0.32 2.31 -4.02
N LEU A 32 -0.20 1.76 -2.92
CA LEU A 32 0.56 1.52 -1.70
C LEU A 32 1.71 0.52 -1.92
N LEU A 33 1.47 -0.55 -2.67
CA LEU A 33 2.53 -1.49 -3.05
C LEU A 33 3.63 -0.78 -3.85
N SER A 34 3.25 0.09 -4.79
CA SER A 34 4.21 0.90 -5.53
C SER A 34 4.99 1.84 -4.59
N CYS A 35 4.35 2.43 -3.58
CA CYS A 35 5.02 3.22 -2.55
C CYS A 35 6.05 2.42 -1.76
N ILE A 36 5.70 1.19 -1.38
CA ILE A 36 6.63 0.28 -0.68
C ILE A 36 7.82 -0.04 -1.59
N GLN A 37 7.57 -0.42 -2.85
CA GLN A 37 8.62 -0.79 -3.80
C GLN A 37 9.62 0.33 -4.11
N LEU A 38 9.20 1.59 -3.95
CA LEU A 38 10.02 2.78 -4.20
C LEU A 38 10.66 3.36 -2.93
N GLU A 39 10.44 2.72 -1.78
CA GLU A 39 11.06 3.18 -0.54
C GLU A 39 12.61 3.10 -0.68
N PRO A 40 13.35 4.19 -0.36
CA PRO A 40 14.79 4.30 -0.63
C PRO A 40 15.70 3.18 -0.09
N ARG A 41 15.40 2.61 1.09
CA ARG A 41 16.19 1.55 1.75
C ARG A 41 16.05 0.21 1.06
N ILE A 42 14.88 -0.09 0.49
CA ILE A 42 14.61 -1.39 -0.14
C ILE A 42 14.60 -1.35 -1.67
N HIS A 43 14.30 -0.20 -2.27
CA HIS A 43 14.09 -0.05 -3.71
C HIS A 43 15.28 -0.55 -4.55
N LYS A 44 16.50 -0.07 -4.26
CA LYS A 44 17.70 -0.43 -5.04
C LYS A 44 18.06 -1.92 -4.92
N VAL A 45 17.71 -2.54 -3.80
CA VAL A 45 18.06 -3.93 -3.50
C VAL A 45 17.05 -4.88 -4.14
N PHE A 46 15.75 -4.64 -3.93
CA PHE A 46 14.68 -5.57 -4.28
C PHE A 46 13.90 -5.15 -5.54
N PHE A 47 13.78 -3.86 -5.83
CA PHE A 47 12.89 -3.32 -6.87
C PHE A 47 13.56 -2.36 -7.86
N PRO A 48 14.80 -2.59 -8.33
CA PRO A 48 15.54 -1.60 -9.11
C PRO A 48 14.92 -1.27 -10.49
N SER A 49 14.01 -2.10 -10.98
CA SER A 49 13.33 -1.93 -12.27
C SER A 49 11.95 -1.26 -12.15
N VAL A 50 11.50 -0.91 -10.95
CA VAL A 50 10.18 -0.32 -10.72
C VAL A 50 10.27 1.19 -10.89
N GLU A 51 9.47 1.76 -11.77
CA GLU A 51 9.38 3.21 -11.96
C GLU A 51 8.28 3.82 -11.09
N ALA A 52 8.44 5.11 -10.76
CA ALA A 52 7.48 5.82 -9.93
C ALA A 52 6.16 6.07 -10.68
N PRO A 53 5.01 5.58 -10.19
CA PRO A 53 3.73 5.91 -10.79
C PRO A 53 3.44 7.41 -10.61
N PRO A 54 2.72 8.04 -11.56
CA PRO A 54 2.47 9.48 -11.53
C PRO A 54 1.69 9.95 -10.29
N GLY A 55 0.91 9.06 -9.65
CA GLY A 55 0.18 9.36 -8.41
C GLY A 55 1.02 9.35 -7.13
N LEU A 56 2.27 8.87 -7.18
CA LEU A 56 3.14 8.74 -6.01
C LEU A 56 3.46 10.09 -5.35
N SER A 57 3.67 11.12 -6.17
CA SER A 57 4.05 12.47 -5.72
C SER A 57 2.98 13.16 -4.86
N LEU A 58 1.73 12.68 -4.96
CA LEU A 58 0.59 13.21 -4.23
C LEU A 58 0.36 12.50 -2.88
N VAL A 59 1.03 11.36 -2.66
CA VAL A 59 0.89 10.60 -1.41
C VAL A 59 1.73 11.27 -0.32
N GLN A 60 1.08 11.71 0.75
CA GLN A 60 1.74 12.28 1.92
C GLN A 60 1.64 11.32 3.10
N PHE A 61 2.74 10.65 3.45
CA PHE A 61 2.73 9.68 4.54
C PHE A 61 2.56 10.32 5.93
N GLY A 62 2.88 11.61 6.08
CA GLY A 62 2.74 12.33 7.35
C GLY A 62 3.48 11.63 8.49
N THR A 63 2.72 11.08 9.45
CA THR A 63 3.26 10.33 10.61
C THR A 63 3.27 8.81 10.41
N PHE A 64 2.81 8.31 9.25
CA PHE A 64 2.78 6.88 8.96
C PHE A 64 4.21 6.36 8.69
N PRO A 65 4.67 5.31 9.40
CA PRO A 65 6.02 4.80 9.27
C PRO A 65 6.16 3.88 8.04
N ILE A 66 6.13 4.47 6.84
CA ILE A 66 6.22 3.72 5.57
C ILE A 66 7.52 2.91 5.48
N GLU A 67 8.62 3.42 6.01
CA GLU A 67 9.91 2.72 6.06
C GLU A 67 9.84 1.42 6.88
N ARG A 68 9.14 1.46 8.02
CA ARG A 68 8.94 0.29 8.90
C ARG A 68 8.05 -0.74 8.21
N LEU A 69 6.92 -0.30 7.63
CA LEU A 69 6.05 -1.18 6.84
C LEU A 69 6.83 -1.84 5.70
N ALA A 70 7.56 -1.06 4.91
CA ALA A 70 8.32 -1.54 3.76
C ALA A 70 9.35 -2.61 4.15
N THR A 71 10.10 -2.37 5.22
CA THR A 71 11.12 -3.31 5.71
C THR A 71 10.48 -4.60 6.24
N VAL A 72 9.44 -4.49 7.07
CA VAL A 72 8.76 -5.65 7.67
C VAL A 72 8.01 -6.46 6.61
N PHE A 73 7.42 -5.81 5.61
CA PHE A 73 6.72 -6.47 4.50
C PHE A 73 7.67 -7.28 3.61
N VAL A 74 8.87 -6.74 3.31
CA VAL A 74 9.91 -7.51 2.61
C VAL A 74 10.44 -8.65 3.49
N ALA A 75 10.60 -8.43 4.80
CA ALA A 75 11.00 -9.48 5.73
C ALA A 75 9.97 -10.62 5.82
N GLU A 76 8.68 -10.30 5.78
CA GLU A 76 7.59 -11.27 5.71
C GLU A 76 7.74 -12.14 4.46
N ALA A 77 7.92 -11.53 3.29
CA ALA A 77 8.13 -12.25 2.04
C ALA A 77 9.36 -13.17 2.11
N ILE A 78 10.52 -12.67 2.58
CA ILE A 78 11.74 -13.48 2.73
C ILE A 78 11.51 -14.65 3.71
N SER A 79 10.76 -14.43 4.81
CA SER A 79 10.51 -15.47 5.81
C SER A 79 9.62 -16.62 5.30
N LYS A 80 8.80 -16.33 4.28
CA LYS A 80 7.86 -17.29 3.67
C LYS A 80 8.44 -17.96 2.43
N VAL A 81 9.29 -17.27 1.66
CA VAL A 81 10.00 -17.83 0.50
C VAL A 81 11.06 -18.83 0.98
N LYS A 82 10.83 -20.13 0.71
CA LYS A 82 11.81 -21.18 1.00
C LYS A 82 12.95 -21.11 -0.01
N ASP A 83 13.96 -20.32 0.32
CA ASP A 83 15.13 -20.12 -0.52
C ASP A 83 16.23 -21.17 -0.29
N GLU A 84 17.03 -21.44 -1.33
CA GLU A 84 18.15 -22.38 -1.31
C GLU A 84 19.29 -21.93 -0.36
N PHE A 85 19.36 -20.64 -0.01
CA PHE A 85 20.44 -20.05 0.79
C PHE A 85 20.09 -19.95 2.30
N GLY A 86 18.87 -20.33 2.69
CA GLY A 86 18.39 -20.35 4.06
C GLY A 86 18.10 -18.98 4.68
N PHE A 87 17.87 -17.93 3.89
CA PHE A 87 17.50 -16.60 4.40
C PHE A 87 16.21 -16.63 5.22
N HIS A 88 15.22 -17.43 4.82
CA HIS A 88 13.96 -17.59 5.57
C HIS A 88 14.16 -18.04 7.02
N ALA A 89 15.23 -18.78 7.32
CA ALA A 89 15.56 -19.27 8.66
C ALA A 89 16.29 -18.24 9.52
N THR A 90 16.75 -17.14 8.92
CA THR A 90 17.43 -16.05 9.63
C THR A 90 16.48 -14.99 10.19
N ILE A 91 15.22 -15.01 9.75
CA ILE A 91 14.18 -14.04 10.14
C ILE A 91 13.33 -14.62 11.26
N ASP A 92 13.14 -13.83 12.32
CA ASP A 92 12.20 -14.15 13.39
C ASP A 92 10.76 -13.86 12.95
N LYS A 93 10.03 -14.93 12.61
CA LYS A 93 8.65 -14.85 12.11
C LYS A 93 7.69 -14.24 13.12
N GLY A 94 7.85 -14.57 14.41
CA GLY A 94 6.96 -14.08 15.46
C GLY A 94 7.02 -12.56 15.58
N ARG A 95 8.25 -12.01 15.58
CA ARG A 95 8.43 -10.55 15.60
C ARG A 95 7.91 -9.84 14.36
N VAL A 96 8.07 -10.45 13.19
CA VAL A 96 7.54 -9.89 11.93
C VAL A 96 6.00 -9.83 11.98
N GLU A 97 5.35 -10.91 12.42
CA GLU A 97 3.90 -10.96 12.59
C GLU A 97 3.41 -9.91 13.62
N GLU A 98 4.05 -9.82 14.78
CA GLU A 98 3.73 -8.82 15.81
C GLU A 98 3.79 -7.39 15.28
N HIS A 99 4.84 -7.04 14.52
CA HIS A 99 4.99 -5.70 13.95
C HIS A 99 4.00 -5.41 12.83
N LEU A 100 3.65 -6.39 12.00
CA LEU A 100 2.62 -6.23 10.97
C LEU A 100 1.25 -6.04 11.60
N ASP A 101 0.92 -6.82 12.63
CA ASP A 101 -0.33 -6.69 13.37
C ASP A 101 -0.46 -5.33 14.06
N GLU A 102 0.63 -4.82 14.64
CA GLU A 102 0.70 -3.46 15.19
C GLU A 102 0.40 -2.40 14.10
N ILE A 103 1.02 -2.52 12.93
CA ILE A 103 0.84 -1.57 11.83
C ILE A 103 -0.58 -1.65 11.28
N TYR A 104 -1.07 -2.83 10.90
CA TYR A 104 -2.40 -3.02 10.30
C TYR A 104 -3.54 -2.73 11.29
N GLY A 105 -3.32 -2.97 12.58
CA GLY A 105 -4.25 -2.61 13.66
C GLY A 105 -4.26 -1.12 14.01
N SER A 106 -3.24 -0.37 13.59
CA SER A 106 -3.07 1.04 13.98
C SER A 106 -4.14 1.96 13.40
N LEU A 107 -4.41 3.07 14.10
CA LEU A 107 -5.22 4.16 13.56
C LEU A 107 -4.58 4.79 12.31
N GLN A 108 -3.25 4.79 12.23
CA GLN A 108 -2.51 5.38 11.13
C GLN A 108 -2.73 4.59 9.83
N TRP A 109 -2.87 3.26 9.90
CA TRP A 109 -3.27 2.44 8.75
C TRP A 109 -4.62 2.85 8.19
N LYS A 110 -5.62 3.05 9.06
CA LYS A 110 -6.96 3.50 8.64
C LYS A 110 -6.93 4.89 8.01
N LYS A 111 -6.12 5.80 8.56
CA LYS A 111 -5.93 7.17 8.02
C LYS A 111 -5.26 7.13 6.65
N LEU A 112 -4.17 6.38 6.51
CA LEU A 112 -3.49 6.17 5.23
C LEU A 112 -4.46 5.58 4.19
N GLY A 113 -5.25 4.59 4.59
CA GLY A 113 -6.22 3.97 3.70
C GLY A 113 -7.28 4.95 3.20
N PHE A 114 -7.83 5.78 4.09
CA PHE A 114 -8.77 6.82 3.68
C PHE A 114 -8.11 7.84 2.72
N GLN A 115 -6.88 8.26 2.99
CA GLN A 115 -6.14 9.19 2.15
C GLN A 115 -5.88 8.63 0.75
N LEU A 116 -5.41 7.38 0.64
CA LEU A 116 -5.18 6.73 -0.65
C LEU A 116 -6.49 6.50 -1.39
N TYR A 117 -7.56 6.19 -0.66
CA TYR A 117 -8.88 6.01 -1.23
C TYR A 117 -9.39 7.32 -1.85
N THR A 118 -9.36 8.42 -1.11
CA THR A 118 -9.80 9.74 -1.61
C THR A 118 -8.90 10.28 -2.72
N LEU A 119 -7.61 9.95 -2.72
CA LEU A 119 -6.70 10.29 -3.81
C LEU A 119 -7.05 9.58 -5.12
N MET A 120 -7.37 8.29 -5.05
CA MET A 120 -7.65 7.45 -6.23
C MET A 120 -9.10 7.55 -6.71
N TYR A 121 -10.04 7.86 -5.82
CA TYR A 121 -11.47 7.88 -6.12
C TYR A 121 -11.83 8.73 -7.35
N PRO A 122 -11.32 9.97 -7.51
CA PRO A 122 -11.69 10.83 -8.63
C PRO A 122 -11.31 10.26 -10.01
N ASP A 123 -10.23 9.47 -10.07
CA ASP A 123 -9.70 8.91 -11.31
C ASP A 123 -10.26 7.55 -11.66
N VAL A 124 -10.53 6.73 -10.64
CA VAL A 124 -10.97 5.35 -10.79
C VAL A 124 -12.49 5.29 -10.99
N VAL A 125 -13.26 6.14 -10.29
CA VAL A 125 -14.72 6.12 -10.37
C VAL A 125 -15.20 6.84 -11.62
N LYS A 126 -15.78 6.06 -12.53
CA LYS A 126 -16.26 6.53 -13.82
C LYS A 126 -17.52 5.81 -14.27
N ASP A 127 -18.34 6.50 -15.03
CA ASP A 127 -19.52 5.91 -15.65
C ASP A 127 -19.09 5.03 -16.84
N PRO A 128 -19.47 3.73 -16.88
CA PRO A 128 -19.08 2.84 -17.96
C PRO A 128 -19.63 3.23 -19.33
N LYS A 129 -20.75 3.97 -19.40
CA LYS A 129 -21.39 4.34 -20.68
C LYS A 129 -20.80 5.60 -21.28
N THR A 130 -20.63 6.64 -20.47
CA THR A 130 -20.17 7.97 -20.92
C THR A 130 -18.68 8.20 -20.70
N ASN A 131 -18.02 7.32 -19.92
CA ASN A 131 -16.62 7.45 -19.48
C ASN A 131 -16.30 8.74 -18.71
N VAL A 132 -17.34 9.43 -18.21
CA VAL A 132 -17.23 10.58 -17.31
C VAL A 132 -16.71 10.10 -15.97
N ARG A 133 -15.70 10.79 -15.43
CA ARG A 133 -15.08 10.49 -14.13
C ARG A 133 -15.61 11.43 -13.06
N LEU A 134 -15.49 11.05 -11.79
CA LEU A 134 -15.77 12.00 -10.70
C LEU A 134 -14.87 13.25 -10.79
N ARG A 135 -13.61 13.11 -11.26
CA ARG A 135 -12.70 14.24 -11.48
C ARG A 135 -13.31 15.34 -12.37
N ASP A 136 -14.15 14.99 -13.35
CA ASP A 136 -14.77 15.97 -14.24
C ASP A 136 -15.76 16.89 -13.51
N PHE A 137 -16.41 16.39 -12.44
CA PHE A 137 -17.29 17.18 -11.58
C PHE A 137 -16.49 18.06 -10.61
N LEU A 138 -15.34 17.58 -10.11
CA LEU A 138 -14.47 18.37 -9.23
C LEU A 138 -13.90 19.60 -9.94
N LEU A 139 -13.48 19.44 -11.20
CA LEU A 139 -12.93 20.52 -12.00
C LEU A 139 -13.98 21.55 -12.44
N ASN A 140 -15.26 21.19 -12.40
CA ASN A 140 -16.36 22.01 -12.88
C ASN A 140 -17.27 22.44 -11.72
N GLU A 141 -16.71 23.22 -10.79
CA GLU A 141 -17.42 23.76 -9.63
C GLU A 141 -17.98 22.67 -8.71
N GLY A 142 -17.09 21.86 -8.10
CA GLY A 142 -17.47 20.74 -7.23
C GLY A 142 -18.54 21.07 -6.17
N HIS A 143 -18.47 22.25 -5.55
CA HIS A 143 -19.46 22.71 -4.56
C HIS A 143 -20.88 22.81 -5.12
N VAL A 144 -21.06 23.33 -6.34
CA VAL A 144 -22.37 23.40 -7.01
C VAL A 144 -22.93 21.99 -7.25
N TRP A 145 -22.07 21.05 -7.64
CA TRP A 145 -22.48 19.66 -7.81
C TRP A 145 -22.81 18.96 -6.49
N ALA A 146 -22.11 19.31 -5.40
CA ALA A 146 -22.45 18.84 -4.05
C ALA A 146 -23.85 19.30 -3.64
N GLU A 147 -24.17 20.59 -3.80
CA GLU A 147 -25.49 21.14 -3.48
C GLU A 147 -26.61 20.49 -4.30
N ARG A 148 -26.38 20.29 -5.60
CA ARG A 148 -27.33 19.61 -6.49
C ARG A 148 -27.56 18.15 -6.07
N LEU A 149 -26.49 17.44 -5.72
CA LEU A 149 -26.56 16.06 -5.26
C LEU A 149 -27.30 15.94 -3.92
N ILE A 150 -27.03 16.85 -2.97
CA ILE A 150 -27.74 16.91 -1.68
C ILE A 150 -29.22 17.18 -1.90
N SER A 151 -29.55 18.16 -2.75
CA SER A 151 -30.94 18.49 -3.07
C SER A 151 -31.67 17.29 -3.63
N HIS A 152 -31.05 16.56 -4.55
CA HIS A 152 -31.60 15.34 -5.15
C HIS A 152 -31.87 14.22 -4.12
N VAL A 153 -30.92 13.92 -3.23
CA VAL A 153 -31.10 12.87 -2.22
C VAL A 153 -32.03 13.29 -1.08
N SER A 154 -32.25 14.59 -0.90
CA SER A 154 -33.20 15.12 0.07
C SER A 154 -34.65 15.12 -0.45
N GLU A 155 -34.88 14.76 -1.72
CA GLU A 155 -36.22 14.70 -2.29
C GLU A 155 -37.06 13.59 -1.63
N PRO A 156 -38.30 13.88 -1.19
CA PRO A 156 -39.18 12.87 -0.61
C PRO A 156 -39.49 11.69 -1.55
N ALA A 157 -39.36 11.89 -2.86
CA ALA A 157 -39.51 10.82 -3.84
C ALA A 157 -38.36 9.80 -3.75
N TRP A 158 -37.12 10.28 -3.61
CA TRP A 158 -35.94 9.44 -3.46
C TRP A 158 -36.01 8.61 -2.18
N THR A 159 -36.27 9.24 -1.04
CA THR A 159 -36.35 8.55 0.27
C THR A 159 -37.45 7.49 0.29
N ARG A 160 -38.61 7.79 -0.31
CA ARG A 160 -39.71 6.82 -0.43
C ARG A 160 -39.32 5.63 -1.32
N ALA A 161 -38.63 5.88 -2.44
CA ALA A 161 -38.19 4.82 -3.34
C ALA A 161 -37.20 3.88 -2.64
N VAL A 162 -36.21 4.41 -1.93
CA VAL A 162 -35.24 3.64 -1.14
C VAL A 162 -35.95 2.81 -0.06
N HIS A 163 -36.82 3.44 0.73
CA HIS A 163 -37.56 2.75 1.79
C HIS A 163 -38.44 1.61 1.24
N GLN A 164 -39.13 1.85 0.12
CA GLN A 164 -39.93 0.81 -0.53
C GLN A 164 -39.08 -0.37 -1.02
N GLN A 165 -37.87 -0.13 -1.52
CA GLN A 165 -36.97 -1.22 -1.91
C GLN A 165 -36.48 -2.03 -0.72
N MET A 166 -36.20 -1.37 0.42
CA MET A 166 -35.82 -2.05 1.67
C MET A 166 -36.98 -2.92 2.20
N VAL A 167 -38.18 -2.35 2.30
CA VAL A 167 -39.39 -3.07 2.79
C VAL A 167 -39.72 -4.28 1.90
N ARG A 168 -39.48 -4.17 0.58
CA ARG A 168 -39.69 -5.27 -0.38
C ARG A 168 -38.55 -6.30 -0.39
N GLY A 169 -37.54 -6.16 0.48
CA GLY A 169 -36.38 -7.05 0.54
C GLY A 169 -35.46 -7.00 -0.68
N ARG A 170 -35.60 -5.97 -1.53
CA ARG A 170 -34.79 -5.79 -2.75
C ARG A 170 -33.52 -4.99 -2.51
N TYR A 171 -33.40 -4.37 -1.33
CA TYR A 171 -32.28 -3.55 -0.93
C TYR A 171 -31.93 -3.84 0.53
N SER A 172 -30.81 -4.54 0.74
CA SER A 172 -30.39 -4.95 2.08
C SER A 172 -29.80 -3.78 2.85
N GLU A 173 -29.81 -3.87 4.19
CA GLU A 173 -29.17 -2.87 5.05
C GLU A 173 -27.67 -2.73 4.75
N GLN A 174 -26.99 -3.84 4.47
CA GLN A 174 -25.57 -3.84 4.08
C GLN A 174 -25.34 -3.07 2.78
N GLN A 175 -26.21 -3.25 1.78
CA GLN A 175 -26.11 -2.55 0.52
C GLN A 175 -26.41 -1.06 0.67
N TYR A 176 -27.42 -0.71 1.48
CA TYR A 176 -27.72 0.66 1.85
C TYR A 176 -26.53 1.36 2.53
N ASN A 177 -25.94 0.73 3.55
CA ASN A 177 -24.77 1.27 4.25
C ASN A 177 -23.57 1.47 3.32
N ARG A 178 -23.37 0.53 2.38
CA ARG A 178 -22.30 0.63 1.39
C ARG A 178 -22.51 1.81 0.44
N ASP A 179 -23.71 1.94 -0.11
CA ASP A 179 -24.02 2.95 -1.12
C ASP A 179 -24.09 4.36 -0.48
N MET A 180 -24.55 4.47 0.78
CA MET A 180 -24.48 5.71 1.57
C MET A 180 -23.04 6.13 1.87
N ASN A 181 -22.16 5.20 2.24
CA ASN A 181 -20.74 5.50 2.42
C ASN A 181 -20.10 6.04 1.13
N ALA A 182 -20.42 5.46 -0.03
CA ALA A 182 -19.95 5.98 -1.31
C ALA A 182 -20.50 7.39 -1.60
N LEU A 183 -21.77 7.65 -1.27
CA LEU A 183 -22.36 8.99 -1.38
C LEU A 183 -21.64 10.02 -0.50
N PHE A 184 -21.35 9.68 0.76
CA PHE A 184 -20.64 10.58 1.66
C PHE A 184 -19.20 10.86 1.21
N VAL A 185 -18.48 9.86 0.68
CA VAL A 185 -17.15 10.07 0.11
C VAL A 185 -17.22 11.00 -1.10
N LYS A 186 -18.22 10.83 -1.97
CA LYS A 186 -18.45 11.76 -3.11
C LYS A 186 -18.69 13.18 -2.62
N LEU A 187 -19.58 13.37 -1.65
CA LEU A 187 -19.85 14.69 -1.07
C LEU A 187 -18.59 15.28 -0.42
N HIS A 188 -17.83 14.48 0.32
CA HIS A 188 -16.58 14.92 0.93
C HIS A 188 -15.55 15.42 -0.08
N LEU A 189 -15.46 14.75 -1.24
CA LEU A 189 -14.55 15.14 -2.30
C LEU A 189 -15.03 16.40 -3.04
N LEU A 190 -16.34 16.52 -3.29
CA LEU A 190 -16.94 17.65 -3.99
C LEU A 190 -16.95 18.94 -3.16
N ASP A 191 -17.38 18.83 -1.90
CA ASP A 191 -17.33 19.89 -0.90
C ASP A 191 -17.29 19.28 0.52
N PRO A 192 -16.15 19.36 1.22
CA PRO A 192 -16.02 18.87 2.59
C PRO A 192 -17.04 19.45 3.58
N GLN A 193 -17.52 20.69 3.37
CA GLN A 193 -18.49 21.33 4.27
C GLN A 193 -19.89 20.75 4.13
N SER A 194 -20.24 20.29 2.92
CA SER A 194 -21.52 19.68 2.58
C SER A 194 -21.79 18.33 3.27
N VAL A 195 -20.74 17.66 3.77
CA VAL A 195 -20.84 16.34 4.42
C VAL A 195 -21.61 16.41 5.74
N ILE A 196 -21.44 17.48 6.52
CA ILE A 196 -22.06 17.61 7.84
C ILE A 196 -23.60 17.71 7.73
N PRO A 197 -24.17 18.59 6.88
CA PRO A 197 -25.61 18.61 6.62
C PRO A 197 -26.16 17.29 6.06
N ALA A 198 -25.44 16.67 5.11
CA ALA A 198 -25.86 15.40 4.53
C ALA A 198 -25.88 14.27 5.57
N TYR A 199 -24.91 14.26 6.48
CA TYR A 199 -24.84 13.29 7.57
C TYR A 199 -25.97 13.46 8.59
N GLN A 200 -26.32 14.69 8.92
CA GLN A 200 -27.46 15.01 9.78
C GLN A 200 -28.79 14.63 9.13
N HIS A 201 -28.89 14.73 7.80
CA HIS A 201 -30.09 14.34 7.06
C HIS A 201 -30.24 12.81 6.92
N LEU A 202 -29.12 12.09 6.76
CA LEU A 202 -29.06 10.66 6.47
C LEU A 202 -28.75 9.78 7.71
N LEU A 203 -29.01 10.30 8.93
CA LEU A 203 -28.51 9.88 10.25
C LEU A 203 -28.31 8.36 10.55
N ASN A 204 -27.35 8.14 11.47
CA ASN A 204 -26.88 6.90 12.13
C ASN A 204 -25.92 5.97 11.37
N GLN A 205 -25.10 6.47 10.44
CA GLN A 205 -24.03 5.66 9.87
C GLN A 205 -22.68 6.03 10.47
N ARG A 206 -21.92 5.05 10.98
CA ARG A 206 -20.53 5.28 11.40
C ARG A 206 -19.68 5.62 10.17
N LEU A 207 -19.66 6.88 9.76
CA LEU A 207 -18.69 7.39 8.78
C LEU A 207 -17.25 7.18 9.25
N ALA A 208 -17.08 7.04 10.57
CA ALA A 208 -15.81 6.77 11.20
C ALA A 208 -15.49 5.26 11.17
N THR A 209 -14.36 4.94 10.52
CA THR A 209 -13.55 3.71 10.65
C THR A 209 -13.81 2.53 9.71
N ARG A 210 -14.36 2.74 8.50
CA ARG A 210 -14.12 1.74 7.44
C ARG A 210 -12.63 1.72 7.13
N ASN A 211 -12.04 0.53 7.20
CA ASN A 211 -10.68 0.32 6.74
C ASN A 211 -10.70 0.18 5.22
N TYR A 212 -10.38 1.26 4.51
CA TYR A 212 -10.43 1.32 3.05
C TYR A 212 -9.34 0.52 2.35
N LEU A 213 -8.27 0.17 3.08
CA LEU A 213 -7.25 -0.78 2.63
C LEU A 213 -7.60 -2.21 3.01
N GLU A 214 -8.71 -2.45 3.71
CA GLU A 214 -9.11 -3.77 4.20
C GLU A 214 -8.01 -4.42 5.07
N GLY A 215 -7.78 -5.72 4.93
CA GLY A 215 -6.83 -6.47 5.74
C GLY A 215 -5.36 -6.31 5.33
N PRO A 216 -4.49 -7.22 5.81
CA PRO A 216 -3.07 -7.27 5.47
C PRO A 216 -2.80 -7.19 3.96
N LEU A 217 -1.63 -6.65 3.60
CA LEU A 217 -1.17 -6.68 2.21
C LEU A 217 -0.76 -8.11 1.83
N ASP A 218 -0.99 -8.47 0.58
CA ASP A 218 -0.59 -9.78 0.08
C ASP A 218 0.90 -9.76 -0.29
N TRP A 219 1.72 -10.45 0.51
CA TRP A 219 3.16 -10.55 0.30
C TRP A 219 3.53 -11.29 -1.00
N SER A 220 2.63 -12.12 -1.55
CA SER A 220 2.89 -12.87 -2.79
C SER A 220 3.14 -11.93 -3.99
N ALA A 221 2.63 -10.69 -3.93
CA ALA A 221 2.84 -9.67 -4.95
C ALA A 221 4.31 -9.27 -5.16
N ILE A 222 5.19 -9.50 -4.16
CA ILE A 222 6.62 -9.19 -4.23
C ILE A 222 7.53 -10.42 -4.24
N GLU A 223 6.96 -11.63 -4.24
CA GLU A 223 7.71 -12.90 -4.12
C GLU A 223 8.78 -13.05 -5.20
N HIS A 224 8.42 -12.77 -6.46
CA HIS A 224 9.31 -12.93 -7.59
C HIS A 224 10.52 -11.97 -7.51
N GLN A 225 10.27 -10.71 -7.14
CA GLN A 225 11.30 -9.69 -7.01
C GLN A 225 12.25 -10.02 -5.85
N VAL A 226 11.72 -10.48 -4.71
CA VAL A 226 12.50 -10.92 -3.55
C VAL A 226 13.38 -12.12 -3.89
N THR A 227 12.82 -13.12 -4.57
CA THR A 227 13.57 -14.31 -5.01
C THR A 227 14.71 -13.95 -5.96
N ASN A 228 14.46 -13.03 -6.89
CA ASN A 228 15.48 -12.54 -7.82
C ASN A 228 16.57 -11.75 -7.12
N ALA A 229 16.22 -10.92 -6.13
CA ALA A 229 17.19 -10.19 -5.32
C ALA A 229 18.11 -11.14 -4.53
N GLN A 230 17.57 -12.22 -3.97
CA GLN A 230 18.36 -13.25 -3.28
C GLN A 230 19.37 -13.94 -4.22
N ARG A 231 19.00 -14.14 -5.49
CA ARG A 231 19.87 -14.72 -6.53
C ARG A 231 20.84 -13.73 -7.15
N LYS A 232 20.66 -12.41 -6.93
CA LYS A 232 21.57 -11.38 -7.45
C LYS A 232 22.95 -11.54 -6.83
N ALA A 233 23.99 -11.53 -7.66
CA ALA A 233 25.37 -11.55 -7.15
C ALA A 233 25.65 -10.20 -6.50
N SER A 234 25.99 -10.23 -5.22
CA SER A 234 26.58 -9.08 -4.54
C SER A 234 28.00 -8.91 -5.08
N THR A 235 28.19 -8.00 -6.04
CA THR A 235 29.53 -7.47 -6.30
C THR A 235 29.99 -6.74 -5.03
N PRO A 236 31.16 -7.07 -4.47
CA PRO A 236 31.66 -6.40 -3.27
C PRO A 236 31.76 -4.90 -3.55
N ILE A 237 30.98 -4.10 -2.83
CA ILE A 237 30.75 -2.66 -3.10
C ILE A 237 32.05 -1.85 -2.95
N HIS A 238 33.08 -2.39 -2.31
CA HIS A 238 34.44 -1.86 -2.32
C HIS A 238 35.48 -3.00 -2.32
N ALA A 239 35.48 -3.85 -3.34
CA ALA A 239 36.76 -4.48 -3.69
C ALA A 239 37.64 -3.36 -4.24
N SER A 240 38.31 -2.63 -3.35
CA SER A 240 39.50 -1.85 -3.70
C SER A 240 40.32 -2.76 -4.58
N ARG A 241 40.46 -2.39 -5.85
CA ARG A 241 41.26 -3.11 -6.83
C ARG A 241 42.69 -3.00 -6.30
N MET A 242 43.09 -3.91 -5.43
CA MET A 242 44.49 -4.11 -5.07
C MET A 242 45.14 -4.62 -6.35
N SER A 243 45.55 -3.68 -7.21
CA SER A 243 46.61 -3.91 -8.16
C SER A 243 47.82 -4.24 -7.32
N LEU A 244 48.07 -5.53 -7.11
CA LEU A 244 49.32 -6.03 -6.54
C LEU A 244 50.42 -5.72 -7.56
N PRO A 245 51.31 -4.73 -7.33
CA PRO A 245 52.58 -4.72 -8.04
C PRO A 245 53.39 -5.89 -7.51
N ALA A 246 54.14 -6.55 -8.38
CA ALA A 246 54.82 -7.82 -8.11
C ALA A 246 55.88 -7.79 -6.99
N ASP A 247 56.17 -6.63 -6.40
CA ASP A 247 57.15 -6.46 -5.33
C ASP A 247 56.59 -5.46 -4.31
N LEU A 248 56.04 -5.91 -3.18
CA LEU A 248 55.91 -5.12 -1.94
C LEU A 248 55.34 -5.99 -0.81
N ASP A 249 56.23 -6.46 0.06
CA ASP A 249 55.87 -6.81 1.44
C ASP A 249 55.46 -5.52 2.16
N VAL A 250 54.18 -5.42 2.54
CA VAL A 250 53.70 -4.33 3.39
C VAL A 250 52.78 -4.90 4.47
N TYR A 251 53.36 -5.00 5.66
CA TYR A 251 52.64 -5.06 6.92
C TYR A 251 52.24 -3.63 7.32
N TYR A 252 50.93 -3.37 7.45
CA TYR A 252 50.44 -2.33 8.37
C TYR A 252 49.12 -2.79 9.00
N GLY A 253 49.22 -3.18 10.26
CA GLY A 253 48.10 -3.17 11.18
C GLY A 253 47.81 -1.73 11.62
N VAL A 254 46.53 -1.39 11.71
CA VAL A 254 46.02 -0.39 12.63
C VAL A 254 44.87 -1.06 13.39
N ASP A 255 44.96 -0.95 14.70
CA ASP A 255 44.19 -1.61 15.76
C ASP A 255 42.67 -1.65 15.50
N VAL A 256 42.17 -2.84 15.13
CA VAL A 256 40.83 -3.31 15.48
C VAL A 256 41.00 -4.78 15.81
N ASP A 257 40.66 -5.14 17.05
CA ASP A 257 40.72 -6.51 17.59
C ASP A 257 40.24 -7.52 16.55
N GLU A 258 41.21 -8.27 16.06
CA GLU A 258 41.08 -9.50 15.31
C GLU A 258 39.74 -10.22 15.52
N PHE A 259 38.96 -10.37 14.44
CA PHE A 259 38.17 -11.58 14.31
C PHE A 259 39.13 -12.70 13.87
N ILE A 260 39.96 -13.21 14.78
CA ILE A 260 40.48 -14.59 14.64
C ILE A 260 39.25 -15.47 14.73
N VAL A 261 38.70 -15.82 13.57
CA VAL A 261 37.83 -16.97 13.45
C VAL A 261 38.78 -18.15 13.26
N THR A 262 38.82 -19.06 14.23
CA THR A 262 39.68 -20.26 14.23
C THR A 262 39.41 -21.21 13.05
N GLU A 263 38.33 -21.00 12.30
CA GLU A 263 37.97 -21.77 11.13
C GLU A 263 37.75 -20.83 9.94
N CYS A 264 38.39 -21.14 8.80
CA CYS A 264 38.12 -20.50 7.53
C CYS A 264 36.65 -20.70 7.16
N ARG A 265 35.82 -19.68 7.36
CA ARG A 265 34.42 -19.70 6.93
C ARG A 265 34.39 -19.51 5.42
N ASN A 266 33.84 -20.49 4.69
CA ASN A 266 33.65 -20.34 3.25
C ASN A 266 32.54 -19.33 2.98
N LEU A 267 32.92 -18.07 2.81
CA LEU A 267 32.05 -16.96 2.40
C LEU A 267 31.75 -16.97 0.89
N GLY A 268 32.18 -18.01 0.16
CA GLY A 268 31.97 -18.16 -1.27
C GLY A 268 32.86 -17.29 -2.17
N LEU A 269 33.71 -16.44 -1.57
CA LEU A 269 34.59 -15.51 -2.29
C LEU A 269 35.60 -16.22 -3.20
N TRP A 270 36.08 -17.39 -2.79
CA TRP A 270 37.13 -18.15 -3.50
C TRP A 270 36.61 -19.41 -4.21
N THR A 271 35.49 -19.95 -3.76
CA THR A 271 34.90 -21.18 -4.31
C THR A 271 33.83 -20.92 -5.37
N GLY A 272 33.33 -19.68 -5.47
CA GLY A 272 32.17 -19.34 -6.30
C GLY A 272 30.84 -19.88 -5.76
N VAL A 273 30.87 -20.65 -4.67
CA VAL A 273 29.70 -21.25 -4.03
C VAL A 273 29.21 -20.33 -2.93
N ARG A 274 27.98 -19.81 -3.04
CA ARG A 274 27.43 -18.90 -2.03
C ARG A 274 27.30 -19.57 -0.65
N PRO A 275 27.60 -18.83 0.45
CA PRO A 275 27.50 -19.37 1.80
C PRO A 275 26.05 -19.68 2.19
N ASN A 276 25.86 -20.72 3.01
CA ASN A 276 24.60 -20.97 3.69
C ASN A 276 24.47 -20.00 4.87
N ASN A 277 23.67 -18.95 4.72
CA ASN A 277 23.61 -17.85 5.68
C ASN A 277 23.14 -18.28 7.07
N CYS A 278 22.23 -19.27 7.14
CA CYS A 278 21.77 -19.83 8.42
C CYS A 278 22.90 -20.41 9.27
N LYS A 279 23.95 -20.98 8.65
CA LYS A 279 25.09 -21.57 9.36
C LYS A 279 26.18 -20.54 9.71
N VAL A 280 26.24 -19.44 8.96
CA VAL A 280 27.31 -18.44 9.10
C VAL A 280 26.95 -17.35 10.12
N VAL A 281 25.67 -16.98 10.20
CA VAL A 281 25.17 -15.87 11.02
C VAL A 281 25.12 -16.26 12.51
N LYS A 282 25.90 -15.56 13.35
CA LYS A 282 25.79 -15.67 14.81
C LYS A 282 24.44 -15.10 15.28
N ALA A 283 23.91 -15.52 16.43
CA ALA A 283 22.62 -15.02 16.93
C ALA A 283 22.53 -13.49 17.06
N ARG A 284 23.67 -12.80 17.30
CA ARG A 284 23.80 -11.34 17.34
C ARG A 284 23.76 -10.64 15.97
N GLU A 285 24.00 -11.36 14.88
CA GLU A 285 24.08 -10.86 13.51
C GLU A 285 22.79 -11.11 12.72
N ARG A 286 21.81 -11.77 13.33
CA ARG A 286 20.48 -11.96 12.74
C ARG A 286 19.79 -10.60 12.65
N CYS A 287 19.04 -10.36 11.57
CA CYS A 287 18.20 -9.18 11.45
C CYS A 287 17.21 -9.14 12.62
N ALA A 288 17.52 -8.36 13.64
CA ALA A 288 16.58 -7.97 14.66
C ALA A 288 15.75 -6.85 14.06
N VAL A 289 14.45 -7.09 13.88
CA VAL A 289 13.50 -5.98 13.72
C VAL A 289 13.50 -5.27 15.07
N MET A 290 13.93 -4.00 15.08
CA MET A 290 13.80 -3.08 16.22
C MET A 290 12.43 -2.39 16.16
#